data_AF-A0A3C0CUX3-F1
#
_entry.id   AF-A0A3C0CUX3-F1
#
_cell.length_a   1.000
_cell.length_b   1.000
_cell.length_c   1.000
_cell.angle_alpha   90.00
_cell.angle_beta   90.00
_cell.angle_gamma   90.00
#
_symmetry.space_group_name_H-M   'P 1'
#
loop_
_entity.id
_entity.type
_entity.pdbx_description
1 polymer ?
#
loop_
_entity_poly.entity_id
_entity_poly.type
_entity_poly.pdbx_seq_one_letter_code
_entity_poly.pdbx_strand_id
1 'polypeptide(L)'
;MYTLDVSDWLNNVGDKPESQKREMAKGLSQESQSVIAENQGRKIQLPGGGEYTVSELELLTSALIYEKSMQKVCEMDGIIREYLQNFDLEVSIDEGSRETTPEDHLFVAEYLHKRGIDFKSLAPKFPGEFQKGVDFVGDLDAFTKSLKIQVALSREIGGYRLSLHSGSDKFSVYPIFGDVTGGNFHIKTSGTSWLQAVKLVAAANAELLQRLYALCLQNLDESKKAYHVSITSENFPPALPDGDLLAFCDRLDVRQLFHISYGVLLDEEKDQIFNTLCSHEEEHYALVSEHIEKHLNLIYRS
;
A
#
# COMPACT_ATOMS: atom_id res chain seq x y z
N MET A 1 7.06 14.60 3.56
CA MET A 1 5.78 13.96 3.22
C MET A 1 5.23 13.29 4.47
N TYR A 2 3.95 13.48 4.76
CA TYR A 2 3.24 12.85 5.87
C TYR A 2 2.16 11.94 5.29
N THR A 3 2.12 10.68 5.71
CA THR A 3 1.03 9.76 5.36
C THR A 3 0.12 9.61 6.56
N LEU A 4 -1.14 9.98 6.40
CA LEU A 4 -2.18 9.74 7.39
C LEU A 4 -2.94 8.49 6.99
N ASP A 5 -2.66 7.39 7.68
CA ASP A 5 -3.54 6.22 7.66
C ASP A 5 -4.77 6.52 8.51
N VAL A 6 -5.95 6.26 7.95
CA VAL A 6 -7.23 6.52 8.60
C VAL A 6 -8.02 5.25 8.93
N SER A 7 -7.41 4.08 8.73
CA SER A 7 -8.01 2.75 8.96
C SER A 7 -8.67 2.61 10.34
N ASP A 8 -8.01 3.10 11.40
CA ASP A 8 -8.50 3.08 12.79
C ASP A 8 -9.72 3.98 13.06
N TRP A 9 -10.02 4.92 12.16
CA TRP A 9 -11.12 5.89 12.31
C TRP A 9 -12.32 5.60 11.43
N LEU A 10 -12.30 4.50 10.67
CA LEU A 10 -13.41 4.10 9.82
C LEU A 10 -14.59 3.60 10.66
N ASN A 11 -15.79 4.09 10.34
CA ASN A 11 -17.01 3.58 10.97
C ASN A 11 -17.44 2.26 10.31
N ASN A 12 -17.77 1.27 11.13
CA ASN A 12 -18.37 0.04 10.63
C ASN A 12 -19.88 0.23 10.38
N VAL A 13 -20.24 0.44 9.11
CA VAL A 13 -21.64 0.54 8.68
C VAL A 13 -22.29 -0.85 8.58
N GLY A 14 -21.53 -1.90 8.28
CA GLY A 14 -22.02 -3.28 8.11
C GLY A 14 -23.10 -3.42 7.03
N ASP A 15 -23.81 -4.56 7.05
CA ASP A 15 -24.85 -4.90 6.05
C ASP A 15 -26.22 -4.27 6.35
N LYS A 16 -26.24 -3.06 6.92
CA LYS A 16 -27.49 -2.37 7.26
C LYS A 16 -28.35 -2.14 6.00
N PRO A 17 -29.68 -2.31 6.08
CA PRO A 17 -30.57 -2.02 4.96
C PRO A 17 -30.47 -0.57 4.48
N GLU A 18 -30.77 -0.35 3.20
CA GLU A 18 -30.76 0.98 2.58
C GLU A 18 -31.57 2.02 3.39
N SER A 19 -32.77 1.67 3.85
CA SER A 19 -33.61 2.57 4.64
C SER A 19 -32.92 3.04 5.93
N GLN A 20 -32.19 2.15 6.60
CA GLN A 20 -31.44 2.47 7.80
C GLN A 20 -30.21 3.33 7.49
N LYS A 21 -29.47 3.03 6.41
CA LYS A 21 -28.34 3.86 5.96
C LYS A 21 -28.81 5.28 5.66
N ARG A 22 -29.92 5.43 4.92
CA ARG A 22 -30.52 6.73 4.62
C ARG A 22 -30.95 7.50 5.86
N GLU A 23 -31.48 6.82 6.87
CA GLU A 23 -31.81 7.46 8.15
C GLU A 23 -30.56 7.94 8.88
N MET A 24 -29.52 7.10 8.97
CA MET A 24 -28.23 7.46 9.58
C MET A 24 -27.59 8.65 8.86
N ALA A 25 -27.69 8.71 7.53
CA ALA A 25 -27.10 9.77 6.72
C ALA A 25 -27.68 11.17 7.02
N LYS A 26 -28.88 11.27 7.59
CA LYS A 26 -29.43 12.55 8.05
C LYS A 26 -28.62 13.18 9.18
N GLY A 27 -27.85 12.37 9.92
CA GLY A 27 -26.97 12.82 10.99
C GLY A 27 -25.56 13.25 10.53
N LEU A 28 -25.24 13.10 9.24
CA LEU A 28 -23.96 13.54 8.68
C LEU A 28 -23.85 15.08 8.72
N SER A 29 -22.62 15.58 8.76
CA SER A 29 -22.32 17.01 8.67
C SER A 29 -22.83 17.64 7.37
N GLN A 30 -22.97 18.97 7.38
CA GLN A 30 -23.39 19.73 6.21
C GLN A 30 -22.44 19.53 5.02
N GLU A 31 -21.14 19.44 5.28
CA GLU A 31 -20.12 19.16 4.27
C GLU A 31 -20.33 17.80 3.61
N SER A 32 -20.52 16.74 4.41
CA SER A 32 -20.81 15.39 3.89
C SER A 32 -22.11 15.37 3.08
N GLN A 33 -23.16 16.04 3.55
CA GLN A 33 -24.43 16.15 2.82
C GLN A 33 -24.26 16.89 1.48
N SER A 34 -23.44 17.94 1.45
CA SER A 34 -23.10 18.67 0.22
C SER A 34 -22.33 17.79 -0.78
N VAL A 35 -21.33 17.03 -0.32
CA VAL A 35 -20.59 16.09 -1.19
C VAL A 35 -21.54 15.08 -1.84
N ILE A 36 -22.47 14.51 -1.07
CA ILE A 36 -23.47 13.55 -1.59
C ILE A 36 -24.37 14.23 -2.62
N ALA A 37 -24.96 15.38 -2.26
CA ALA A 37 -25.94 16.06 -3.10
C ALA A 37 -25.37 16.51 -4.46
N GLU A 38 -24.10 16.91 -4.48
CA GLU A 38 -23.42 17.40 -5.69
C GLU A 38 -22.91 16.28 -6.60
N ASN A 39 -22.68 15.08 -6.06
CA ASN A 39 -22.02 13.99 -6.79
C ASN A 39 -22.89 12.76 -7.04
N GLN A 40 -24.07 12.65 -6.43
CA GLN A 40 -25.00 11.57 -6.73
C GLN A 40 -25.37 11.52 -8.23
N GLY A 41 -25.25 10.35 -8.85
CA GLY A 41 -25.51 10.18 -10.28
C GLY A 41 -24.51 10.87 -11.21
N ARG A 42 -23.41 11.44 -10.67
CA ARG A 42 -22.33 12.01 -11.48
C ARG A 42 -21.75 10.95 -12.40
N LYS A 43 -21.45 11.35 -13.62
CA LYS A 43 -20.87 10.51 -14.67
C LYS A 43 -19.39 10.84 -14.83
N ILE A 44 -18.54 9.84 -14.68
CA ILE A 44 -17.08 9.95 -14.76
C ILE A 44 -16.62 9.25 -16.04
N GLN A 45 -15.87 9.96 -16.87
CA GLN A 45 -15.38 9.40 -18.14
C GLN A 45 -14.10 8.59 -17.91
N LEU A 46 -14.05 7.37 -18.43
CA LEU A 46 -12.94 6.46 -18.16
C LEU A 46 -11.82 6.54 -19.22
N PRO A 47 -10.54 6.41 -18.83
CA PRO A 47 -9.45 6.27 -19.77
C PRO A 47 -9.65 5.08 -20.73
N GLY A 48 -9.63 5.35 -22.03
CA GLY A 48 -9.86 4.34 -23.07
C GLY A 48 -11.33 4.11 -23.43
N GLY A 49 -12.24 4.93 -22.90
CA GLY A 49 -13.67 4.91 -23.23
C GLY A 49 -14.53 4.19 -22.20
N GLY A 50 -15.81 4.53 -22.19
CA GLY A 50 -16.76 4.09 -21.16
C GLY A 50 -17.00 5.15 -20.09
N GLU A 51 -18.02 4.91 -19.28
CA GLU A 51 -18.49 5.84 -18.27
C GLU A 51 -18.82 5.07 -16.99
N TYR A 52 -18.49 5.66 -15.85
CA TYR A 52 -18.93 5.19 -14.54
C TYR A 52 -19.97 6.17 -13.98
N THR A 53 -21.12 5.65 -13.51
CA THR A 53 -22.15 6.47 -12.85
C THR A 53 -22.09 6.24 -11.36
N VAL A 54 -21.87 7.32 -10.60
CA VAL A 54 -21.78 7.33 -9.15
C VAL A 54 -23.11 6.89 -8.54
N SER A 55 -23.08 5.83 -7.74
CA SER A 55 -24.25 5.33 -7.02
C SER A 55 -24.53 6.20 -5.80
N GLU A 56 -25.75 6.74 -5.70
CA GLU A 56 -26.18 7.52 -4.54
C GLU A 56 -26.06 6.71 -3.24
N LEU A 57 -26.48 5.44 -3.26
CA LEU A 57 -26.47 4.59 -2.07
C LEU A 57 -25.04 4.24 -1.63
N GLU A 58 -24.14 3.97 -2.58
CA GLU A 58 -22.73 3.72 -2.24
C GLU A 58 -22.07 4.99 -1.74
N LEU A 59 -22.31 6.16 -2.36
CA LEU A 59 -21.75 7.44 -1.91
C LEU A 59 -22.21 7.82 -0.50
N LEU A 60 -23.48 7.59 -0.20
CA LEU A 60 -24.03 7.73 1.14
C LEU A 60 -23.37 6.76 2.12
N THR A 61 -23.15 5.50 1.71
CA THR A 61 -22.44 4.50 2.53
C THR A 61 -21.00 4.95 2.79
N SER A 62 -20.29 5.45 1.78
CA SER A 62 -18.94 6.01 1.90
C SER A 62 -18.92 7.17 2.90
N ALA A 63 -19.87 8.09 2.83
CA ALA A 63 -19.94 9.20 3.79
C ALA A 63 -20.08 8.73 5.23
N LEU A 64 -20.94 7.72 5.48
CA LEU A 64 -21.11 7.12 6.81
C LEU A 64 -19.83 6.44 7.32
N ILE A 65 -19.05 5.82 6.43
CA ILE A 65 -17.79 5.15 6.76
C ILE A 65 -16.69 6.18 7.07
N TYR A 66 -16.52 7.20 6.22
CA TYR A 66 -15.33 8.03 6.18
C TYR A 66 -15.46 9.44 6.79
N GLU A 67 -16.66 9.94 7.11
CA GLU A 67 -16.78 11.32 7.66
C GLU A 67 -15.89 11.55 8.88
N LYS A 68 -15.90 10.61 9.83
CA LYS A 68 -15.09 10.71 11.06
C LYS A 68 -13.59 10.71 10.76
N SER A 69 -13.13 9.88 9.84
CA SER A 69 -11.72 9.87 9.43
C SER A 69 -11.31 11.15 8.71
N MET A 70 -12.18 11.71 7.86
CA MET A 70 -11.86 12.96 7.16
C MET A 70 -11.79 14.16 8.10
N GLN A 71 -12.63 14.20 9.14
CA GLN A 71 -12.50 15.19 10.21
C GLN A 71 -11.15 15.07 10.92
N LYS A 72 -10.67 13.84 11.16
CA LYS A 72 -9.33 13.60 11.73
C LYS A 72 -8.21 14.02 10.80
N VAL A 73 -8.32 13.79 9.50
CA VAL A 73 -7.36 14.31 8.52
C VAL A 73 -7.30 15.84 8.57
N CYS A 74 -8.43 16.54 8.65
CA CYS A 74 -8.46 17.99 8.77
C CYS A 74 -7.78 18.49 10.06
N GLU A 75 -8.00 17.81 11.18
CA GLU A 75 -7.35 18.13 12.46
C GLU A 75 -5.82 17.97 12.36
N MET A 76 -5.36 16.85 11.80
CA MET A 76 -3.93 16.55 11.66
C MET A 76 -3.23 17.49 10.67
N ASP A 77 -3.85 17.80 9.53
CA ASP A 77 -3.34 18.78 8.57
C ASP A 77 -3.20 20.18 9.22
N GLY A 78 -4.20 20.59 10.02
CA GLY A 78 -4.15 21.82 10.81
C GLY A 78 -2.94 21.86 11.75
N ILE A 79 -2.73 20.78 12.52
CA ILE A 79 -1.56 20.66 13.41
C ILE A 79 -0.26 20.74 12.61
N ILE A 80 -0.13 20.00 11.50
CA ILE A 80 1.11 20.01 10.69
C ILE A 80 1.40 21.42 10.17
N ARG A 81 0.38 22.16 9.72
CA ARG A 81 0.51 23.55 9.23
C ARG A 81 0.96 24.54 10.30
N GLU A 82 0.69 24.28 11.58
CA GLU A 82 1.21 25.13 12.66
C GLU A 82 2.73 25.08 12.77
N TYR A 83 3.35 23.94 12.42
CA TYR A 83 4.79 23.73 12.56
C TYR A 83 5.55 23.82 11.24
N LEU A 84 4.90 23.57 10.10
CA LEU A 84 5.55 23.46 8.80
C LEU A 84 4.87 24.32 7.74
N GLN A 85 5.70 25.04 7.00
CA GLN A 85 5.24 25.87 5.87
C GLN A 85 5.04 25.05 4.58
N ASN A 86 5.88 24.01 4.37
CA ASN A 86 5.85 23.19 3.16
C ASN A 86 5.88 21.70 3.55
N PHE A 87 4.85 20.97 3.15
CA PHE A 87 4.80 19.52 3.28
C PHE A 87 3.87 18.93 2.22
N ASP A 88 4.15 17.67 1.87
CA ASP A 88 3.22 16.85 1.09
C ASP A 88 2.41 16.01 2.06
N LEU A 89 1.09 16.02 1.89
CA LEU A 89 0.17 15.14 2.61
C LEU A 89 -0.27 13.99 1.71
N GLU A 90 -0.24 12.77 2.25
CA GLU A 90 -0.89 11.61 1.68
C GLU A 90 -1.97 11.11 2.62
N VAL A 91 -3.10 10.68 2.05
CA VAL A 91 -4.16 10.01 2.78
C VAL A 91 -4.17 8.53 2.39
N SER A 92 -4.17 7.64 3.38
CA SER A 92 -4.21 6.19 3.19
C SER A 92 -5.55 5.62 3.61
N ILE A 93 -6.19 4.88 2.72
CA ILE A 93 -7.42 4.12 2.98
C ILE A 93 -7.27 2.65 2.54
N ASP A 94 -6.03 2.19 2.38
CA ASP A 94 -5.68 0.87 1.84
C ASP A 94 -5.74 -0.28 2.87
N GLU A 95 -5.67 0.04 4.17
CA GLU A 95 -5.74 -0.94 5.26
C GLU A 95 -7.18 -1.27 5.72
N GLY A 96 -8.19 -0.68 5.07
CA GLY A 96 -9.61 -0.95 5.36
C GLY A 96 -10.02 -2.41 5.12
N SER A 97 -11.17 -2.81 5.70
CA SER A 97 -11.69 -4.19 5.58
C SER A 97 -12.25 -4.54 4.19
N ARG A 98 -12.50 -3.54 3.33
CA ARG A 98 -13.01 -3.72 1.97
C ARG A 98 -12.15 -2.99 0.95
N GLU A 99 -12.21 -3.45 -0.29
CA GLU A 99 -11.66 -2.74 -1.44
C GLU A 99 -12.27 -1.33 -1.54
N THR A 100 -11.46 -0.35 -1.93
CA THR A 100 -11.91 1.03 -2.09
C THR A 100 -12.82 1.14 -3.31
N THR A 101 -14.08 1.50 -3.08
CA THR A 101 -15.02 1.77 -4.18
C THR A 101 -14.72 3.12 -4.84
N PRO A 102 -15.22 3.36 -6.06
CA PRO A 102 -15.17 4.68 -6.68
C PRO A 102 -15.81 5.77 -5.79
N GLU A 103 -16.90 5.43 -5.10
CA GLU A 103 -17.58 6.33 -4.17
C GLU A 103 -16.77 6.64 -2.91
N ASP A 104 -16.00 5.68 -2.40
CA ASP A 104 -15.08 5.91 -1.27
C ASP A 104 -14.03 6.94 -1.63
N HIS A 105 -13.37 6.74 -2.78
CA HIS A 105 -12.38 7.68 -3.29
C HIS A 105 -13.02 9.06 -3.52
N LEU A 106 -14.16 9.11 -4.24
CA LEU A 106 -14.84 10.36 -4.54
C LEU A 106 -15.17 11.13 -3.25
N PHE A 107 -15.78 10.46 -2.27
CA PHE A 107 -16.17 11.09 -1.02
C PHE A 107 -14.95 11.67 -0.28
N VAL A 108 -13.90 10.86 -0.12
CA VAL A 108 -12.66 11.27 0.56
C VAL A 108 -12.05 12.50 -0.12
N ALA A 109 -11.90 12.46 -1.43
CA ALA A 109 -11.26 13.55 -2.18
C ALA A 109 -12.08 14.85 -2.16
N GLU A 110 -13.38 14.77 -2.48
CA GLU A 110 -14.27 15.94 -2.50
C GLU A 110 -14.43 16.56 -1.11
N TYR A 111 -14.55 15.74 -0.06
CA TYR A 111 -14.63 16.24 1.32
C TYR A 111 -13.38 17.04 1.69
N LEU A 112 -12.19 16.49 1.45
CA LEU A 112 -10.93 17.14 1.79
C LEU A 112 -10.70 18.41 0.98
N HIS A 113 -10.97 18.40 -0.33
CA HIS A 113 -10.86 19.61 -1.15
C HIS A 113 -11.84 20.70 -0.73
N LYS A 114 -13.09 20.36 -0.37
CA LYS A 114 -14.06 21.33 0.18
C LYS A 114 -13.59 21.95 1.50
N ARG A 115 -12.83 21.20 2.29
CA ARG A 115 -12.20 21.67 3.54
C ARG A 115 -10.90 22.43 3.30
N GLY A 116 -10.48 22.62 2.05
CA GLY A 116 -9.27 23.34 1.67
C GLY A 116 -7.97 22.55 1.90
N ILE A 117 -8.07 21.23 2.06
CA ILE A 117 -6.91 20.35 2.27
C ILE A 117 -6.30 19.99 0.91
N ASP A 118 -5.06 20.42 0.69
CA ASP A 118 -4.28 20.14 -0.52
C ASP A 118 -3.39 18.90 -0.33
N PHE A 119 -4.00 17.71 -0.43
CA PHE A 119 -3.26 16.45 -0.37
C PHE A 119 -2.66 16.09 -1.74
N LYS A 120 -1.46 15.48 -1.72
CA LYS A 120 -0.66 15.18 -2.92
C LYS A 120 -0.83 13.75 -3.43
N SER A 121 -1.27 12.84 -2.56
CA SER A 121 -1.58 11.47 -2.96
C SER A 121 -2.68 10.83 -2.12
N LEU A 122 -3.37 9.88 -2.73
CA LEU A 122 -4.35 9.00 -2.09
C LEU A 122 -3.92 7.55 -2.32
N ALA A 123 -3.88 6.74 -1.26
CA ALA A 123 -3.61 5.30 -1.34
C ALA A 123 -4.90 4.50 -1.15
N PRO A 124 -5.53 4.02 -2.25
CA PRO A 124 -6.70 3.15 -2.17
C PRO A 124 -6.33 1.68 -1.96
N LYS A 125 -7.26 0.89 -1.42
CA LYS A 125 -7.21 -0.57 -1.43
C LYS A 125 -7.70 -1.10 -2.78
N PHE A 126 -6.79 -1.53 -3.64
CA PHE A 126 -7.12 -2.15 -4.93
C PHE A 126 -7.60 -3.60 -4.76
N PRO A 127 -8.34 -4.15 -5.75
CA PRO A 127 -8.71 -5.56 -5.75
C PRO A 127 -7.50 -6.47 -5.90
N GLY A 128 -7.54 -7.61 -5.24
CA GLY A 128 -6.44 -8.57 -5.12
C GLY A 128 -5.52 -8.28 -3.94
N GLU A 129 -4.42 -9.04 -3.85
CA GLU A 129 -3.55 -9.07 -2.68
C GLU A 129 -2.15 -8.50 -2.96
N PHE A 130 -1.73 -7.55 -2.12
CA PHE A 130 -0.43 -6.88 -2.20
C PHE A 130 0.51 -7.31 -1.08
N GLN A 131 0.74 -8.62 -0.96
CA GLN A 131 1.56 -9.19 0.11
C GLN A 131 3.03 -8.74 0.04
N LYS A 132 3.69 -8.68 1.20
CA LYS A 132 5.09 -8.24 1.30
C LYS A 132 6.04 -9.25 0.64
N GLY A 133 7.08 -8.77 -0.03
CA GLY A 133 8.16 -9.60 -0.60
C GLY A 133 7.83 -10.45 -1.85
N VAL A 134 6.59 -10.41 -2.35
CA VAL A 134 6.12 -11.20 -3.49
C VAL A 134 5.37 -10.34 -4.52
N ASP A 135 5.12 -10.90 -5.70
CA ASP A 135 4.32 -10.27 -6.75
C ASP A 135 2.82 -10.23 -6.37
N PHE A 136 2.02 -9.47 -7.13
CA PHE A 136 0.58 -9.36 -6.98
C PHE A 136 -0.11 -10.73 -7.16
N VAL A 137 -1.12 -10.99 -6.32
CA VAL A 137 -1.98 -12.17 -6.42
C VAL A 137 -3.42 -11.73 -6.61
N GLY A 138 -4.00 -11.99 -7.78
CA GLY A 138 -5.37 -11.63 -8.09
C GLY A 138 -5.66 -11.57 -9.60
N ASP A 139 -6.82 -11.03 -9.94
CA ASP A 139 -7.22 -10.80 -11.33
C ASP A 139 -6.69 -9.43 -11.82
N LEU A 140 -5.76 -9.47 -12.78
CA LEU A 140 -5.18 -8.27 -13.39
C LEU A 140 -6.21 -7.42 -14.14
N ASP A 141 -7.27 -8.03 -14.70
CA ASP A 141 -8.33 -7.30 -15.37
C ASP A 141 -9.20 -6.54 -14.36
N ALA A 142 -9.49 -7.15 -13.21
CA ALA A 142 -10.18 -6.49 -12.11
C ALA A 142 -9.37 -5.30 -11.55
N PHE A 143 -8.07 -5.51 -11.32
CA PHE A 143 -7.13 -4.46 -10.95
C PHE A 143 -7.12 -3.31 -11.97
N THR A 144 -6.96 -3.63 -13.26
CA THR A 144 -6.92 -2.64 -14.34
C THR A 144 -8.20 -1.81 -14.43
N LYS A 145 -9.37 -2.46 -14.33
CA LYS A 145 -10.67 -1.77 -14.34
C LYS A 145 -10.82 -0.83 -13.16
N SER A 146 -10.48 -1.30 -11.95
CA SER A 146 -10.51 -0.47 -10.75
C SER A 146 -9.57 0.72 -10.91
N LEU A 147 -8.30 0.49 -11.26
CA LEU A 147 -7.30 1.54 -11.45
C LEU A 147 -7.74 2.63 -12.44
N LYS A 148 -8.32 2.26 -13.58
CA LYS A 148 -8.81 3.23 -14.57
C LYS A 148 -9.87 4.18 -14.00
N ILE A 149 -10.79 3.66 -13.18
CA ILE A 149 -11.82 4.47 -12.52
C ILE A 149 -11.18 5.39 -11.48
N GLN A 150 -10.29 4.85 -10.65
CA GLN A 150 -9.59 5.61 -9.60
C GLN A 150 -8.73 6.74 -10.20
N VAL A 151 -8.07 6.50 -11.35
CA VAL A 151 -7.31 7.53 -12.09
C VAL A 151 -8.22 8.59 -12.69
N ALA A 152 -9.39 8.20 -13.22
CA ALA A 152 -10.37 9.16 -13.76
C ALA A 152 -10.83 10.14 -12.67
N LEU A 153 -11.19 9.61 -11.50
CA LEU A 153 -11.57 10.38 -10.32
C LEU A 153 -10.46 11.35 -9.89
N SER A 154 -9.24 10.85 -9.72
CA SER A 154 -8.08 11.67 -9.37
C SER A 154 -7.92 12.85 -10.34
N ARG A 155 -7.99 12.61 -11.66
CA ARG A 155 -7.86 13.66 -12.69
C ARG A 155 -8.99 14.68 -12.64
N GLU A 156 -10.23 14.27 -12.39
CA GLU A 156 -11.38 15.17 -12.35
C GLU A 156 -11.45 16.03 -11.08
N ILE A 157 -11.04 15.51 -9.92
CA ILE A 157 -11.28 16.16 -8.62
C ILE A 157 -10.12 17.07 -8.19
N GLY A 158 -8.89 16.84 -8.67
CA GLY A 158 -7.77 17.77 -8.41
C GLY A 158 -6.39 17.37 -8.91
N GLY A 159 -6.24 16.21 -9.54
CA GLY A 159 -4.99 15.78 -10.17
C GLY A 159 -3.91 15.25 -9.22
N TYR A 160 -4.27 14.88 -7.98
CA TYR A 160 -3.36 14.21 -7.04
C TYR A 160 -2.95 12.81 -7.53
N ARG A 161 -1.84 12.30 -7.01
CA ARG A 161 -1.31 11.00 -7.41
C ARG A 161 -2.05 9.85 -6.74
N LEU A 162 -2.24 8.75 -7.45
CA LEU A 162 -2.53 7.48 -6.79
C LEU A 162 -1.24 6.93 -6.20
N SER A 163 -1.34 6.42 -4.97
CA SER A 163 -0.23 5.84 -4.22
C SER A 163 -0.40 4.34 -4.11
N LEU A 164 0.61 3.58 -4.56
CA LEU A 164 0.66 2.14 -4.40
C LEU A 164 1.48 1.78 -3.16
N HIS A 165 0.77 1.43 -2.08
CA HIS A 165 1.37 0.85 -0.88
C HIS A 165 1.71 -0.62 -1.10
N SER A 166 2.68 -1.12 -0.32
CA SER A 166 3.25 -2.46 -0.52
C SER A 166 3.72 -2.71 -1.97
N GLY A 167 4.15 -1.64 -2.64
CA GLY A 167 4.37 -1.63 -4.08
C GLY A 167 5.55 -2.48 -4.50
N SER A 168 6.58 -2.66 -3.66
CA SER A 168 7.78 -3.43 -4.01
C SER A 168 7.46 -4.83 -4.51
N ASP A 169 8.21 -5.26 -5.52
CA ASP A 169 8.16 -6.58 -6.18
C ASP A 169 6.83 -6.90 -6.91
N LYS A 170 5.92 -5.93 -7.06
CA LYS A 170 4.65 -6.09 -7.80
C LYS A 170 4.86 -5.94 -9.31
N PHE A 171 5.79 -6.71 -9.86
CA PHE A 171 6.25 -6.58 -11.25
C PHE A 171 5.14 -6.77 -12.28
N SER A 172 4.15 -7.62 -11.99
CA SER A 172 3.02 -7.86 -12.89
C SER A 172 2.08 -6.65 -13.07
N VAL A 173 1.93 -5.80 -12.06
CA VAL A 173 1.03 -4.63 -12.11
C VAL A 173 1.74 -3.35 -12.55
N TYR A 174 3.07 -3.29 -12.47
CA TYR A 174 3.83 -2.06 -12.78
C TYR A 174 3.63 -1.51 -14.21
N PRO A 175 3.65 -2.33 -15.29
CA PRO A 175 3.38 -1.80 -16.62
C PRO A 175 1.98 -1.17 -16.70
N ILE A 176 0.97 -1.86 -16.17
CA ILE A 176 -0.41 -1.38 -16.12
C ILE A 176 -0.51 -0.08 -15.32
N PHE A 177 0.14 -0.04 -14.16
CA PHE A 177 0.08 1.10 -13.26
C PHE A 177 0.74 2.33 -13.86
N GLY A 178 1.92 2.19 -14.46
CA GLY A 178 2.61 3.25 -15.17
C GLY A 178 1.80 3.80 -16.35
N ASP A 179 1.28 2.91 -17.20
CA ASP A 179 0.51 3.27 -18.39
C ASP A 179 -0.78 4.01 -18.05
N VAL A 180 -1.59 3.45 -17.14
CA VAL A 180 -2.92 4.00 -16.83
C VAL A 180 -2.81 5.34 -16.11
N THR A 181 -1.86 5.48 -15.18
CA THR A 181 -1.61 6.74 -14.47
C THR A 181 -0.94 7.78 -15.36
N GLY A 182 -0.28 7.37 -16.46
CA GLY A 182 0.45 8.24 -17.37
C GLY A 182 1.71 8.83 -16.72
N GLY A 183 2.38 8.05 -15.88
CA GLY A 183 3.57 8.49 -15.14
C GLY A 183 3.30 9.35 -13.90
N ASN A 184 2.05 9.71 -13.60
CA ASN A 184 1.70 10.53 -12.42
C ASN A 184 1.23 9.67 -11.24
N PHE A 185 2.19 9.12 -10.49
CA PHE A 185 1.90 8.20 -9.39
C PHE A 185 2.90 8.33 -8.23
N HIS A 186 2.58 7.69 -7.11
CA HIS A 186 3.51 7.43 -6.01
C HIS A 186 3.60 5.91 -5.77
N ILE A 187 4.80 5.38 -5.54
CA ILE A 187 5.02 3.98 -5.14
C ILE A 187 5.85 3.96 -3.88
N LYS A 188 5.43 3.15 -2.92
CA LYS A 188 6.21 2.88 -1.71
C LYS A 188 6.92 1.54 -1.80
N THR A 189 8.23 1.59 -1.68
CA THR A 189 9.10 0.43 -1.44
C THR A 189 9.75 0.59 -0.06
N SER A 190 10.04 -0.53 0.60
CA SER A 190 10.76 -0.52 1.88
C SER A 190 11.48 -1.85 2.08
N GLY A 191 10.77 -2.90 2.50
CA GLY A 191 11.39 -4.17 2.89
C GLY A 191 12.08 -4.94 1.77
N THR A 192 11.88 -4.60 0.49
CA THR A 192 12.63 -5.24 -0.61
C THR A 192 14.12 -4.86 -0.60
N SER A 193 14.48 -3.67 -0.09
CA SER A 193 15.88 -3.29 0.12
C SER A 193 16.53 -4.11 1.24
N TRP A 194 15.76 -4.39 2.30
CA TRP A 194 16.18 -5.34 3.34
C TRP A 194 16.43 -6.74 2.78
N LEU A 195 15.59 -7.21 1.84
CA LEU A 195 15.83 -8.50 1.19
C LEU A 195 17.12 -8.53 0.36
N GLN A 196 17.58 -7.39 -0.18
CA GLN A 196 18.89 -7.33 -0.84
C GLN A 196 20.05 -7.42 0.16
N ALA A 197 19.89 -6.85 1.36
CA ALA A 197 20.86 -7.04 2.45
C ALA A 197 20.96 -8.51 2.86
N VAL A 198 19.82 -9.21 2.98
CA VAL A 198 19.80 -10.66 3.24
C VAL A 198 20.48 -11.44 2.11
N LYS A 199 20.24 -11.05 0.86
CA LYS A 199 20.90 -11.66 -0.32
C LYS A 199 22.41 -11.48 -0.28
N LEU A 200 22.91 -10.32 0.16
CA LEU A 200 24.34 -10.12 0.36
C LEU A 200 24.89 -11.03 1.47
N VAL A 201 24.20 -11.11 2.61
CA VAL A 201 24.58 -12.02 3.70
C VAL A 201 24.63 -13.47 3.22
N ALA A 202 23.69 -13.89 2.38
CA ALA A 202 23.69 -15.22 1.78
C ALA A 202 24.93 -15.49 0.89
N ALA A 203 25.39 -14.47 0.16
CA ALA A 203 26.58 -14.57 -0.70
C ALA A 203 27.90 -14.53 0.08
N ALA A 204 27.98 -13.69 1.12
CA ALA A 204 29.23 -13.35 1.78
C ALA A 204 29.44 -14.01 3.15
N ASN A 205 28.36 -14.41 3.83
CA ASN A 205 28.42 -14.88 5.22
C ASN A 205 27.36 -15.96 5.52
N ALA A 206 27.62 -17.17 5.01
CA ALA A 206 26.73 -18.31 5.18
C ALA A 206 26.47 -18.69 6.66
N GLU A 207 27.46 -18.50 7.54
CA GLU A 207 27.31 -18.77 8.97
C GLU A 207 26.30 -17.80 9.61
N LEU A 208 26.40 -16.50 9.28
CA LEU A 208 25.41 -15.52 9.72
C LEU A 208 24.03 -15.86 9.14
N LEU A 209 23.94 -16.17 7.85
CA LEU A 209 22.66 -16.56 7.23
C LEU A 209 22.00 -17.72 7.95
N GLN A 210 22.77 -18.73 8.36
CA GLN A 210 22.27 -19.89 9.10
C GLN A 210 21.65 -19.47 10.45
N ARG A 211 22.29 -18.55 11.18
CA ARG A 211 21.75 -18.02 12.44
C ARG A 211 20.48 -17.20 12.20
N LEU A 212 20.49 -16.30 11.21
CA LEU A 212 19.32 -15.49 10.86
C LEU A 212 18.13 -16.37 10.46
N TYR A 213 18.37 -17.40 9.64
CA TYR A 213 17.32 -18.33 9.23
C TYR A 213 16.71 -19.07 10.43
N ALA A 214 17.53 -19.53 11.37
CA ALA A 214 17.04 -20.16 12.60
C ALA A 214 16.19 -19.20 13.44
N LEU A 215 16.63 -17.94 13.59
CA LEU A 215 15.86 -16.89 14.29
C LEU A 215 14.51 -16.63 13.61
N CYS A 216 14.48 -16.56 12.28
CA CYS A 216 13.23 -16.42 11.53
C CYS A 216 12.25 -17.56 11.84
N LEU A 217 12.70 -18.81 11.79
CA LEU A 217 11.83 -19.98 12.05
C LEU A 217 11.31 -20.01 13.49
N GLN A 218 12.16 -19.67 14.46
CA GLN A 218 11.78 -19.62 15.88
C GLN A 218 10.74 -18.54 16.18
N ASN A 219 10.75 -17.45 15.41
CA ASN A 219 9.90 -16.27 15.63
C ASN A 219 8.82 -16.09 14.55
N LEU A 220 8.56 -17.13 13.74
CA LEU A 220 7.64 -17.04 12.61
C LEU A 220 6.22 -16.63 13.05
N ASP A 221 5.65 -17.31 14.04
CA ASP A 221 4.29 -17.04 14.50
C ASP A 221 4.13 -15.64 15.10
N GLU A 222 5.15 -15.15 15.79
CA GLU A 222 5.16 -13.79 16.34
C GLU A 222 5.25 -12.75 15.21
N SER A 223 6.20 -12.94 14.28
CA SER A 223 6.42 -12.03 13.15
C SER A 223 5.17 -11.90 12.28
N LYS A 224 4.40 -12.98 12.11
CA LYS A 224 3.15 -12.99 11.34
C LYS A 224 2.03 -12.14 11.93
N LYS A 225 2.05 -11.82 13.23
CA LYS A 225 0.98 -11.01 13.84
C LYS A 225 0.88 -9.61 13.25
N ALA A 226 2.01 -9.06 12.79
CA ALA A 226 2.09 -7.72 12.20
C ALA A 226 1.93 -7.70 10.67
N TYR A 227 1.87 -8.85 10.00
CA TYR A 227 1.87 -8.93 8.54
C TYR A 227 0.90 -9.99 8.02
N HIS A 228 0.10 -9.62 7.02
CA HIS A 228 -0.75 -10.57 6.33
C HIS A 228 0.07 -11.41 5.33
N VAL A 229 0.46 -12.62 5.73
CA VAL A 229 1.18 -13.61 4.89
C VAL A 229 0.65 -15.03 5.14
N SER A 230 0.75 -15.90 4.13
CA SER A 230 0.22 -17.27 4.16
C SER A 230 1.22 -18.36 4.55
N ILE A 231 2.50 -18.02 4.76
CA ILE A 231 3.55 -19.00 5.10
C ILE A 231 3.35 -19.67 6.47
N THR A 232 3.76 -20.92 6.59
CA THR A 232 3.79 -21.73 7.81
C THR A 232 5.15 -22.41 7.97
N SER A 233 5.44 -22.95 9.15
CA SER A 233 6.70 -23.67 9.40
C SER A 233 6.90 -24.87 8.47
N GLU A 234 5.82 -25.48 7.96
CA GLU A 234 5.86 -26.60 7.03
C GLU A 234 6.41 -26.24 5.64
N ASN A 235 6.42 -24.95 5.27
CA ASN A 235 7.03 -24.49 4.01
C ASN A 235 8.56 -24.60 4.00
N PHE A 236 9.17 -24.77 5.18
CA PHE A 236 10.59 -24.54 5.40
C PHE A 236 11.28 -25.79 5.94
N PRO A 237 12.49 -26.12 5.45
CA PRO A 237 13.33 -27.11 6.12
C PRO A 237 13.72 -26.61 7.52
N PRO A 238 13.92 -27.50 8.51
CA PRO A 238 14.22 -27.11 9.89
C PRO A 238 15.59 -26.43 10.06
N ALA A 239 16.47 -26.56 9.07
CA ALA A 239 17.76 -25.90 8.99
C ALA A 239 17.98 -25.39 7.57
N LEU A 240 18.91 -24.44 7.44
CA LEU A 240 19.32 -23.93 6.13
C LEU A 240 19.87 -25.08 5.30
N PRO A 241 19.39 -25.29 4.05
CA PRO A 241 19.86 -26.40 3.23
C PRO A 241 21.28 -26.16 2.72
N ASP A 242 22.03 -27.23 2.50
CA ASP A 242 23.26 -27.17 1.73
C ASP A 242 22.96 -26.79 0.26
N GLY A 243 23.89 -26.09 -0.39
CA GLY A 243 23.82 -25.78 -1.82
C GLY A 243 23.74 -24.29 -2.11
N ASP A 244 22.95 -23.92 -3.12
CA ASP A 244 22.82 -22.54 -3.59
C ASP A 244 21.91 -21.72 -2.65
N LEU A 245 22.54 -21.03 -1.70
CA LEU A 245 21.86 -20.19 -0.71
C LEU A 245 21.16 -18.97 -1.35
N LEU A 246 21.67 -18.48 -2.48
CA LEU A 246 21.04 -17.37 -3.20
C LEU A 246 19.72 -17.80 -3.82
N ALA A 247 19.73 -18.96 -4.52
CA ALA A 247 18.51 -19.55 -5.06
C ALA A 247 17.49 -19.87 -3.95
N PHE A 248 17.96 -20.30 -2.77
CA PHE A 248 17.09 -20.52 -1.62
C PHE A 248 16.45 -19.22 -1.13
N CYS A 249 17.23 -18.15 -0.95
CA CYS A 249 16.73 -16.83 -0.54
C CYS A 249 15.80 -16.17 -1.57
N ASP A 250 15.90 -16.53 -2.86
CA ASP A 250 15.03 -16.03 -3.91
C ASP A 250 13.66 -16.75 -3.98
N ARG A 251 13.45 -17.84 -3.24
CA ARG A 251 12.13 -18.49 -3.13
C ARG A 251 11.10 -17.54 -2.48
N LEU A 252 9.88 -17.52 -2.99
CA LEU A 252 8.82 -16.59 -2.54
C LEU A 252 8.53 -16.71 -1.03
N ASP A 253 8.41 -17.94 -0.52
CA ASP A 253 8.15 -18.20 0.89
C ASP A 253 9.32 -17.76 1.78
N VAL A 254 10.57 -18.01 1.36
CA VAL A 254 11.78 -17.58 2.08
C VAL A 254 11.91 -16.05 2.07
N ARG A 255 11.60 -15.38 0.95
CA ARG A 255 11.54 -13.92 0.89
C ARG A 255 10.52 -13.36 1.89
N GLN A 256 9.33 -13.95 1.98
CA GLN A 256 8.33 -13.53 2.97
C GLN A 256 8.82 -13.74 4.40
N LEU A 257 9.43 -14.88 4.70
CA LEU A 257 10.00 -15.20 6.01
C LEU A 257 11.00 -14.12 6.45
N PHE A 258 12.00 -13.83 5.63
CA PHE A 258 12.99 -12.79 5.96
C PHE A 258 12.38 -11.38 5.98
N HIS A 259 11.40 -11.10 5.12
CA HIS A 259 10.77 -9.78 5.08
C HIS A 259 10.01 -9.46 6.37
N ILE A 260 9.29 -10.42 6.96
CA ILE A 260 8.50 -10.16 8.18
C ILE A 260 9.35 -10.21 9.45
N SER A 261 10.49 -10.91 9.41
CA SER A 261 11.36 -11.11 10.58
C SER A 261 12.45 -10.05 10.76
N TYR A 262 12.52 -9.01 9.93
CA TYR A 262 13.57 -7.98 10.03
C TYR A 262 13.74 -7.39 11.44
N GLY A 263 12.64 -7.18 12.18
CA GLY A 263 12.68 -6.64 13.54
C GLY A 263 13.50 -7.51 14.50
N VAL A 264 13.12 -8.79 14.62
CA VAL A 264 13.85 -9.74 15.49
C VAL A 264 15.30 -9.95 15.03
N LEU A 265 15.54 -9.97 13.71
CA LEU A 265 16.89 -10.13 13.19
C LEU A 265 17.79 -8.92 13.51
N LEU A 266 17.24 -7.71 13.45
CA LEU A 266 17.93 -6.48 13.81
C LEU A 266 18.05 -6.28 15.32
N ASP A 267 17.20 -6.91 16.13
CA ASP A 267 17.35 -6.88 17.59
C ASP A 267 18.48 -7.82 18.05
N GLU A 268 18.60 -8.99 17.43
CA GLU A 268 19.54 -10.05 17.87
C GLU A 268 20.91 -9.99 17.19
N GLU A 269 20.98 -9.69 15.88
CA GLU A 269 22.20 -9.85 15.07
C GLU A 269 22.62 -8.55 14.36
N LYS A 270 22.16 -7.39 14.85
CA LYS A 270 22.43 -6.06 14.25
C LYS A 270 23.87 -5.87 13.84
N ASP A 271 24.78 -6.01 14.79
CA ASP A 271 26.19 -5.67 14.56
C ASP A 271 26.80 -6.57 13.50
N GLN A 272 26.41 -7.85 13.44
CA GLN A 272 26.97 -8.78 12.45
C GLN A 272 26.39 -8.58 11.06
N ILE A 273 25.10 -8.23 10.98
CA ILE A 273 24.48 -7.78 9.74
C ILE A 273 25.23 -6.54 9.22
N PHE A 274 25.32 -5.49 10.03
CA PHE A 274 25.97 -4.23 9.62
C PHE A 274 27.46 -4.43 9.29
N ASN A 275 28.21 -5.21 10.06
CA ASN A 275 29.61 -5.51 9.77
C ASN A 275 29.79 -6.23 8.42
N THR A 276 28.89 -7.17 8.09
CA THR A 276 28.89 -7.86 6.80
C THR A 276 28.57 -6.89 5.67
N LEU A 277 27.52 -6.08 5.82
CA LEU A 277 27.13 -5.08 4.81
C LEU A 277 28.23 -4.02 4.58
N CYS A 278 28.85 -3.50 5.63
CA CYS A 278 29.92 -2.51 5.51
C CYS A 278 31.19 -3.08 4.89
N SER A 279 31.51 -4.36 5.14
CA SER A 279 32.66 -5.03 4.52
C SER A 279 32.46 -5.28 3.02
N HIS A 280 31.20 -5.29 2.57
CA HIS A 280 30.77 -5.53 1.18
C HIS A 280 29.89 -4.38 0.65
N GLU A 281 30.22 -3.13 1.01
CA GLU A 281 29.35 -1.97 0.81
C GLU A 281 28.98 -1.75 -0.68
N GLU A 282 29.96 -1.80 -1.57
CA GLU A 282 29.73 -1.61 -3.01
C GLU A 282 28.85 -2.73 -3.61
N GLU A 283 29.03 -3.97 -3.16
CA GLU A 283 28.21 -5.11 -3.59
C GLU A 283 26.77 -4.97 -3.07
N HIS A 284 26.58 -4.50 -1.84
CA HIS A 284 25.27 -4.19 -1.29
C HIS A 284 24.57 -3.10 -2.11
N TYR A 285 25.26 -2.00 -2.42
CA TYR A 285 24.70 -0.92 -3.21
C TYR A 285 24.35 -1.36 -4.62
N ALA A 286 25.18 -2.19 -5.25
CA ALA A 286 24.86 -2.77 -6.56
C ALA A 286 23.57 -3.61 -6.50
N LEU A 287 23.44 -4.50 -5.52
CA LEU A 287 22.23 -5.32 -5.35
C LEU A 287 20.97 -4.47 -5.15
N VAL A 288 21.03 -3.42 -4.33
CA VAL A 288 19.90 -2.50 -4.15
C VAL A 288 19.61 -1.74 -5.43
N SER A 289 20.62 -1.18 -6.10
CA SER A 289 20.46 -0.39 -7.31
C SER A 289 19.84 -1.21 -8.43
N GLU A 290 20.39 -2.37 -8.75
CA GLU A 290 19.88 -3.26 -9.81
C GLU A 290 18.42 -3.67 -9.55
N HIS A 291 18.09 -3.96 -8.29
CA HIS A 291 16.74 -4.36 -7.92
C HIS A 291 15.73 -3.21 -8.05
N ILE A 292 16.10 -1.99 -7.65
CA ILE A 292 15.26 -0.79 -7.81
C ILE A 292 15.19 -0.35 -9.28
N GLU A 293 16.27 -0.46 -10.04
CA GLU A 293 16.27 -0.19 -11.49
C GLU A 293 15.28 -1.10 -12.21
N LYS A 294 15.19 -2.38 -11.83
CA LYS A 294 14.15 -3.28 -12.37
C LYS A 294 12.74 -2.73 -12.10
N HIS A 295 12.48 -2.17 -10.91
CA HIS A 295 11.19 -1.55 -10.60
C HIS A 295 10.92 -0.35 -11.52
N LEU A 296 11.89 0.55 -11.63
CA LEU A 296 11.80 1.77 -12.45
C LEU A 296 11.61 1.44 -13.94
N ASN A 297 12.38 0.47 -14.46
CA ASN A 297 12.30 0.04 -15.84
C ASN A 297 10.96 -0.60 -16.20
N LEU A 298 10.30 -1.27 -15.25
CA LEU A 298 8.99 -1.89 -15.47
C LEU A 298 7.86 -0.88 -15.42
N ILE A 299 7.95 0.14 -14.56
CA ILE A 299 6.88 1.13 -14.41
C ILE A 299 6.95 2.27 -15.42
N TYR A 300 8.14 2.65 -15.88
CA TYR A 300 8.33 3.68 -16.90
C TYR A 300 8.51 3.08 -18.31
N ARG A 301 8.02 1.85 -18.55
CA ARG A 301 8.10 1.26 -19.88
C ARG A 301 7.48 2.23 -20.90
N SER A 302 8.34 2.69 -21.81
CA SER A 302 8.00 3.52 -22.97
C SER A 302 7.69 2.64 -24.16
#